data_AF-A0A508B9Y2-F1
#
_entry.id   AF-A0A508B9Y2-F1
#
_cell.length_a   1.000
_cell.length_b   1.000
_cell.length_c   1.000
_cell.angle_alpha   90.00
_cell.angle_beta   90.00
_cell.angle_gamma   90.00
#
_symmetry.space_group_name_H-M   'P 1'
#
loop_
_entity.id
_entity.type
_entity.pdbx_description
1 polymer ?
#
loop_
_entity_poly.entity_id
_entity_poly.type
_entity_poly.pdbx_seq_one_letter_code
_entity_poly.pdbx_strand_id
1 'polypeptide(L)'
;MSTPVSTAGPAATTAAQPTPPTQHLTQPPTRPAAPRALPISPLSRAWTTLALELGKLRRKRYWLIAASATAVCLAWCSMLITHRASGPVAARHATLALDEFIQIIAFLMPLITAVLASRIVTVDTEERMGQLMTALGQSALTRYRGKLVIVILTVLCMETALFTLVTVLAGPIGLTVTDSYWRTLPPALVVVACSTLAISAVQLTLSTCFDKQGIGLGVAAIGGLIAESLPYAYLGKFSWLLPWGIVPAATPIDTVASYKSMREIGDMTLASQPWTLAALAALVAVGWTVAAHLVIVHQENHR
;
A
#
# COMPACT_ATOMS: atom_id res chain seq x y z
N MET A 1 23.61 -76.74 -9.65
CA MET A 1 24.34 -77.50 -10.68
C MET A 1 23.32 -78.31 -11.48
N SER A 2 23.26 -78.04 -12.79
CA SER A 2 22.98 -79.01 -13.86
C SER A 2 21.56 -79.58 -14.05
N THR A 3 20.79 -78.96 -14.96
CA THR A 3 19.88 -79.60 -15.94
C THR A 3 20.68 -80.56 -16.87
N PRO A 4 20.13 -81.47 -17.75
CA PRO A 4 18.93 -81.29 -18.64
C PRO A 4 18.19 -82.58 -19.14
N VAL A 5 17.36 -82.41 -20.20
CA VAL A 5 16.91 -83.36 -21.29
C VAL A 5 15.54 -84.06 -21.10
N SER A 6 14.47 -83.66 -21.84
CA SER A 6 13.96 -84.09 -23.18
C SER A 6 13.27 -85.48 -23.15
N THR A 7 12.10 -85.77 -23.74
CA THR A 7 11.71 -85.66 -25.16
C THR A 7 10.22 -86.08 -25.33
N ALA A 8 9.46 -85.48 -26.26
CA ALA A 8 8.49 -86.12 -27.19
C ALA A 8 7.43 -85.12 -27.72
N GLY A 9 7.44 -84.84 -29.03
CA GLY A 9 6.23 -84.46 -29.80
C GLY A 9 5.64 -85.70 -30.48
N PRO A 10 4.81 -85.61 -31.55
CA PRO A 10 4.08 -84.48 -32.14
C PRO A 10 2.57 -84.80 -32.39
N ALA A 11 1.75 -83.82 -32.78
CA ALA A 11 0.65 -84.01 -33.75
C ALA A 11 0.03 -82.66 -34.12
N ALA A 12 0.04 -82.38 -35.42
CA ALA A 12 -0.55 -81.20 -36.03
C ALA A 12 -2.05 -81.39 -36.26
N THR A 13 -2.85 -80.34 -36.06
CA THR A 13 -4.12 -80.21 -36.78
C THR A 13 -4.28 -78.77 -37.27
N THR A 14 -4.21 -78.67 -38.59
CA THR A 14 -4.53 -77.58 -39.51
C THR A 14 -5.83 -76.82 -39.20
N ALA A 15 -5.80 -75.49 -39.30
CA ALA A 15 -6.94 -74.68 -39.74
C ALA A 15 -6.50 -73.29 -40.29
N ALA A 16 -6.61 -73.18 -41.63
CA ALA A 16 -6.99 -72.03 -42.49
C ALA A 16 -6.36 -70.62 -42.36
N GLN A 17 -5.88 -70.15 -43.52
CA GLN A 17 -5.49 -68.78 -43.94
C GLN A 17 -6.74 -67.93 -44.36
N PRO A 18 -6.63 -66.64 -44.78
CA PRO A 18 -7.45 -65.53 -44.25
C PRO A 18 -8.28 -64.73 -45.30
N THR A 19 -8.94 -63.65 -44.81
CA THR A 19 -9.49 -62.44 -45.49
C THR A 19 -10.94 -62.46 -46.01
N PRO A 20 -11.59 -61.29 -46.24
CA PRO A 20 -11.94 -60.17 -45.33
C PRO A 20 -13.47 -59.83 -45.40
N PRO A 21 -14.00 -58.76 -44.76
CA PRO A 21 -14.16 -57.50 -45.51
C PRO A 21 -14.01 -56.19 -44.72
N THR A 22 -13.38 -55.24 -45.40
CA THR A 22 -13.66 -53.81 -45.57
C THR A 22 -14.60 -53.06 -44.59
N GLN A 23 -13.96 -52.12 -43.87
CA GLN A 23 -14.37 -50.74 -43.53
C GLN A 23 -15.79 -50.47 -43.01
N HIS A 24 -15.87 -50.03 -41.73
CA HIS A 24 -16.72 -48.90 -41.37
C HIS A 24 -15.99 -47.94 -40.42
N LEU A 25 -15.82 -46.72 -40.93
CA LEU A 25 -15.54 -45.43 -40.32
C LEU A 25 -15.08 -45.36 -38.84
N THR A 26 -13.86 -44.84 -38.73
CA THR A 26 -13.22 -44.12 -37.63
C THR A 26 -14.17 -43.23 -36.82
N GLN A 27 -14.26 -43.46 -35.50
CA GLN A 27 -14.73 -42.46 -34.54
C GLN A 27 -13.80 -42.48 -33.31
N PRO A 28 -13.07 -41.40 -32.99
CA PRO A 28 -12.22 -41.36 -31.81
C PRO A 28 -13.08 -41.12 -30.56
N PRO A 29 -12.68 -41.63 -29.37
CA PRO A 29 -13.39 -41.35 -28.14
C PRO A 29 -13.34 -39.86 -27.82
N THR A 30 -14.51 -39.25 -27.71
CA THR A 30 -14.71 -37.87 -27.25
C THR A 30 -14.07 -37.67 -25.88
N ARG A 31 -12.93 -36.97 -25.89
CA ARG A 31 -12.26 -36.42 -24.70
C ARG A 31 -13.27 -35.52 -23.97
N PRO A 32 -13.46 -35.66 -22.63
CA PRO A 32 -14.31 -34.72 -21.91
C PRO A 32 -13.73 -33.32 -22.08
N ALA A 33 -14.58 -32.39 -22.52
CA ALA A 33 -14.22 -31.01 -22.76
C ALA A 33 -13.60 -30.43 -21.49
N ALA A 34 -12.34 -29.97 -21.59
CA ALA A 34 -11.71 -29.18 -20.56
C ALA A 34 -12.65 -28.01 -20.20
N PRO A 35 -12.88 -27.71 -18.91
CA PRO A 35 -13.75 -26.61 -18.54
C PRO A 35 -13.21 -25.34 -19.18
N ARG A 36 -14.03 -24.74 -20.04
CA ARG A 36 -13.73 -23.50 -20.75
C ARG A 36 -13.58 -22.41 -19.70
N ALA A 37 -12.35 -22.12 -19.31
CA ALA A 37 -12.05 -21.01 -18.43
C ALA A 37 -12.53 -19.72 -19.11
N LEU A 38 -13.65 -19.17 -18.63
CA LEU A 38 -14.11 -17.87 -19.07
C LEU A 38 -12.96 -16.88 -18.85
N PRO A 39 -12.67 -15.99 -19.83
CA PRO A 39 -11.65 -14.96 -19.67
C PRO A 39 -12.17 -13.93 -18.66
N ILE A 40 -12.07 -14.25 -17.37
CA ILE A 40 -12.32 -13.34 -16.28
C ILE A 40 -11.27 -12.24 -16.43
N SER A 41 -11.72 -11.02 -16.75
CA SER A 41 -10.85 -9.86 -16.92
C SER A 41 -9.89 -9.71 -15.73
N PRO A 42 -8.65 -9.25 -15.93
CA PRO A 42 -7.66 -9.12 -14.85
C PRO A 42 -8.18 -8.23 -13.70
N LEU A 43 -9.00 -7.22 -14.03
CA LEU A 43 -9.69 -6.36 -13.07
C LEU A 43 -10.71 -7.12 -12.23
N SER A 44 -11.56 -7.94 -12.84
CA SER A 44 -12.51 -8.76 -12.09
C SER A 44 -11.82 -9.78 -11.18
N ARG A 45 -10.65 -10.31 -11.59
CA ARG A 45 -9.82 -11.17 -10.73
C ARG A 45 -9.21 -10.38 -9.56
N ALA A 46 -8.69 -9.18 -9.81
CA ALA A 46 -8.19 -8.31 -8.75
C ALA A 46 -9.31 -7.94 -7.76
N TRP A 47 -10.51 -7.64 -8.27
CA TRP A 47 -11.67 -7.30 -7.45
C TRP A 47 -12.15 -8.44 -6.57
N THR A 48 -12.23 -9.66 -7.11
CA THR A 48 -12.59 -10.83 -6.30
C THR A 48 -11.55 -11.11 -5.22
N THR A 49 -10.26 -10.95 -5.53
CA THR A 49 -9.21 -11.07 -4.50
C THR A 49 -9.29 -9.99 -3.43
N LEU A 50 -9.59 -8.75 -3.82
CA LEU A 50 -9.77 -7.64 -2.88
C LEU A 50 -10.99 -7.87 -1.98
N ALA A 51 -12.10 -8.33 -2.54
CA ALA A 51 -13.32 -8.63 -1.80
C ALA A 51 -13.11 -9.75 -0.76
N LEU A 52 -12.31 -10.77 -1.11
CA LEU A 52 -11.94 -11.84 -0.18
C LEU A 52 -11.05 -11.32 0.95
N GLU A 53 -10.02 -10.53 0.64
CA GLU A 53 -9.15 -9.92 1.65
C GLU A 53 -9.94 -8.95 2.56
N LEU A 54 -10.85 -8.16 1.99
CA LEU A 54 -11.74 -7.27 2.73
C LEU A 54 -12.69 -8.05 3.66
N GLY A 55 -13.19 -9.19 3.20
CA GLY A 55 -14.02 -10.10 4.00
C GLY A 55 -13.31 -10.65 5.23
N LYS A 56 -12.02 -11.00 5.12
CA LYS A 56 -11.18 -11.43 6.24
C LYS A 56 -11.01 -10.31 7.26
N LEU A 57 -10.71 -9.11 6.78
CA LEU A 57 -10.47 -7.94 7.62
C LEU A 57 -11.74 -7.46 8.33
N ARG A 58 -12.90 -7.55 7.67
CA ARG A 58 -14.21 -7.13 8.23
C ARG A 58 -14.59 -7.89 9.51
N ARG A 59 -14.18 -9.16 9.65
CA ARG A 59 -14.46 -9.95 10.86
C ARG A 59 -13.43 -9.74 11.99
N LYS A 60 -12.31 -9.07 11.74
CA LYS A 60 -11.21 -8.93 12.71
C LYS A 60 -11.06 -7.48 13.21
N ARG A 61 -10.30 -7.32 14.31
CA ARG A 61 -10.03 -6.04 15.00
C ARG A 61 -9.25 -5.01 14.16
N TYR A 62 -8.93 -5.30 12.90
CA TYR A 62 -8.25 -4.37 12.00
C TYR A 62 -8.98 -3.02 11.88
N TRP A 63 -10.29 -3.06 11.62
CA TRP A 63 -11.10 -1.85 11.51
C TRP A 63 -11.20 -1.08 12.82
N LEU A 64 -11.13 -1.77 13.97
CA LEU A 64 -11.08 -1.11 15.26
C LEU A 64 -9.76 -0.36 15.46
N ILE A 65 -8.63 -0.95 15.09
CA ILE A 65 -7.31 -0.29 15.16
C ILE A 65 -7.29 0.93 14.23
N ALA A 66 -7.79 0.76 13.01
CA ALA A 66 -7.89 1.84 12.04
C ALA A 66 -8.79 2.97 12.57
N ALA A 67 -10.00 2.66 13.01
CA ALA A 67 -10.95 3.64 13.54
C ALA A 67 -10.41 4.34 14.81
N SER A 68 -9.77 3.62 15.72
CA SER A 68 -9.18 4.21 16.92
C SER A 68 -8.03 5.15 16.58
N ALA A 69 -7.17 4.78 15.61
CA ALA A 69 -6.07 5.63 15.16
C ALA A 69 -6.61 6.92 14.52
N THR A 70 -7.62 6.81 13.65
CA THR A 70 -8.29 7.97 13.04
C THR A 70 -8.91 8.86 14.10
N ALA A 71 -9.62 8.29 15.08
CA ALA A 71 -10.28 9.06 16.14
C ALA A 71 -9.26 9.84 16.98
N VAL A 72 -8.14 9.22 17.34
CA VAL A 72 -7.05 9.89 18.07
C VAL A 72 -6.45 11.02 17.23
N CYS A 73 -6.19 10.78 15.93
CA CYS A 73 -5.67 11.82 15.04
C CYS A 73 -6.65 12.99 14.90
N LEU A 74 -7.95 12.71 14.71
CA LEU A 74 -8.99 13.73 14.60
C LEU A 74 -9.14 14.52 15.91
N ALA A 75 -9.08 13.86 17.05
CA ALA A 75 -9.16 14.53 18.36
C ALA A 75 -7.95 15.45 18.58
N TRP A 76 -6.75 14.97 18.30
CA TRP A 76 -5.51 15.77 18.39
C TRP A 76 -5.55 16.97 17.45
N CYS A 77 -5.93 16.74 16.20
CA CYS A 77 -6.09 17.76 15.17
C CYS A 77 -7.15 18.81 15.56
N SER A 78 -8.28 18.37 16.11
CA SER A 78 -9.33 19.27 16.60
C SER A 78 -8.81 20.14 17.75
N MET A 79 -8.03 19.57 18.66
CA MET A 79 -7.41 20.31 19.76
C MET A 79 -6.41 21.36 19.27
N LEU A 80 -5.64 21.08 18.21
CA LEU A 80 -4.73 22.05 17.62
C LEU A 80 -5.46 23.19 16.91
N ILE A 81 -6.52 22.89 16.16
CA ILE A 81 -7.37 23.89 15.52
C ILE A 81 -7.99 24.82 16.57
N THR A 82 -8.50 24.27 17.68
CA THR A 82 -9.12 25.08 18.74
C THR A 82 -8.07 25.91 19.49
N HIS A 83 -6.89 25.36 19.74
CA HIS A 83 -5.76 26.11 20.33
C HIS A 83 -5.28 27.25 19.42
N ARG A 84 -5.26 27.03 18.10
CA ARG A 84 -4.97 28.07 17.10
C ARG A 84 -6.03 29.18 17.15
N ALA A 85 -7.30 28.80 17.23
CA ALA A 85 -8.40 29.73 17.26
C ALA A 85 -8.45 30.59 18.53
N SER A 86 -8.03 30.05 19.67
CA SER A 86 -7.91 30.81 20.92
C SER A 86 -6.69 31.73 20.96
N GLY A 87 -5.73 31.56 20.04
CA GLY A 87 -4.52 32.38 19.94
C GLY A 87 -4.74 33.81 19.43
N PRO A 88 -3.64 34.60 19.36
CA PRO A 88 -3.66 35.98 18.86
C PRO A 88 -4.25 36.07 17.44
N VAL A 89 -4.97 37.15 17.13
CA VAL A 89 -5.67 37.34 15.84
C VAL A 89 -4.72 37.22 14.65
N ALA A 90 -3.47 37.66 14.80
CA ALA A 90 -2.42 37.55 13.78
C ALA A 90 -1.93 36.11 13.50
N ALA A 91 -2.30 35.13 14.33
CA ALA A 91 -1.93 33.72 14.16
C ALA A 91 -3.13 32.85 13.71
N ARG A 92 -4.32 33.43 13.52
CA ARG A 92 -5.55 32.71 13.14
C ARG A 92 -5.65 32.52 11.63
N HIS A 93 -4.64 31.87 11.02
CA HIS A 93 -4.60 31.59 9.59
C HIS A 93 -4.79 30.09 9.31
N ALA A 94 -5.69 29.75 8.39
CA ALA A 94 -5.95 28.36 8.01
C ALA A 94 -4.73 27.70 7.33
N THR A 95 -3.90 28.47 6.60
CA THR A 95 -2.65 27.99 5.98
C THR A 95 -1.63 27.53 7.02
N LEU A 96 -1.58 28.22 8.16
CA LEU A 96 -0.74 27.87 9.31
C LEU A 96 -1.18 26.58 10.01
N ALA A 97 -2.50 26.36 10.07
CA ALA A 97 -3.06 25.11 10.56
C ALA A 97 -2.78 23.97 9.57
N LEU A 98 -2.88 24.23 8.26
CA LEU A 98 -2.57 23.25 7.23
C LEU A 98 -1.11 22.76 7.31
N ASP A 99 -0.15 23.66 7.55
CA ASP A 99 1.26 23.31 7.72
C ASP A 99 1.50 22.38 8.92
N GLU A 100 0.93 22.70 10.09
CA GLU A 100 1.02 21.85 11.28
C GLU A 100 0.44 20.46 11.03
N PHE A 101 -0.65 20.38 10.28
CA PHE A 101 -1.28 19.11 9.93
C PHE A 101 -0.39 18.28 9.00
N ILE A 102 0.25 18.92 8.02
CA ILE A 102 1.21 18.25 7.14
C ILE A 102 2.39 17.68 7.94
N GLN A 103 2.90 18.42 8.93
CA GLN A 103 3.97 17.95 9.82
C GLN A 103 3.52 16.76 10.68
N ILE A 104 2.32 16.83 11.27
CA ILE A 104 1.76 15.73 12.07
C ILE A 104 1.54 14.48 11.23
N ILE A 105 1.01 14.64 10.01
CA ILE A 105 0.83 13.54 9.05
C ILE A 105 2.18 12.94 8.71
N ALA A 106 3.19 13.76 8.42
CA ALA A 106 4.55 13.30 8.12
C ALA A 106 5.16 12.45 9.25
N PHE A 107 4.87 12.79 10.51
CA PHE A 107 5.37 12.07 11.68
C PHE A 107 4.56 10.81 12.01
N LEU A 108 3.24 10.93 12.10
CA LEU A 108 2.37 9.92 12.71
C LEU A 108 1.85 8.87 11.73
N MET A 109 1.57 9.24 10.47
CA MET A 109 1.07 8.28 9.46
C MET A 109 2.05 7.15 9.14
N PRO A 110 3.37 7.34 9.15
CA PRO A 110 4.34 6.24 9.08
C PRO A 110 4.12 5.15 10.13
N LEU A 111 3.90 5.55 11.39
CA LEU A 111 3.70 4.60 12.49
C LEU A 111 2.36 3.87 12.35
N ILE A 112 1.29 4.60 12.06
CA ILE A 112 -0.05 4.02 11.85
C ILE A 112 0.00 3.02 10.68
N THR A 113 0.63 3.41 9.57
CA THR A 113 0.81 2.54 8.40
C THR A 113 1.61 1.29 8.75
N ALA A 114 2.66 1.39 9.55
CA ALA A 114 3.45 0.24 9.99
C ALA A 114 2.62 -0.73 10.86
N VAL A 115 1.78 -0.21 11.76
CA VAL A 115 0.88 -1.03 12.59
C VAL A 115 -0.18 -1.72 11.73
N LEU A 116 -0.80 -1.00 10.79
CA LEU A 116 -1.79 -1.57 9.87
C LEU A 116 -1.18 -2.62 8.95
N ALA A 117 0.00 -2.34 8.38
CA ALA A 117 0.79 -3.26 7.57
C ALA A 117 1.17 -4.54 8.34
N SER A 118 1.58 -4.39 9.61
CA SER A 118 1.85 -5.54 10.46
C SER A 118 0.60 -6.39 10.70
N ARG A 119 -0.52 -5.76 11.02
CA ARG A 119 -1.78 -6.47 11.30
C ARG A 119 -2.35 -7.18 10.08
N ILE A 120 -2.27 -6.58 8.89
CA ILE A 120 -2.75 -7.23 7.65
C ILE A 120 -1.88 -8.44 7.27
N VAL A 121 -0.59 -8.46 7.65
CA VAL A 121 0.28 -9.62 7.44
C VAL A 121 0.04 -10.71 8.50
N THR A 122 -0.09 -10.36 9.78
CA THR A 122 -0.30 -11.36 10.86
C THR A 122 -1.66 -12.05 10.77
N VAL A 123 -2.69 -11.36 10.27
CA VAL A 123 -4.03 -11.96 10.05
C VAL A 123 -3.97 -13.18 9.14
N ASP A 124 -2.98 -13.23 8.25
CA ASP A 124 -2.81 -14.27 7.25
C ASP A 124 -1.97 -15.47 7.73
N THR A 125 -1.17 -15.30 8.78
CA THR A 125 -0.38 -16.39 9.38
C THR A 125 -1.20 -17.20 10.39
N GLU A 126 -2.20 -16.59 11.03
CA GLU A 126 -3.05 -17.23 12.05
C GLU A 126 -3.98 -18.34 11.52
N GLU A 127 -4.36 -18.35 10.24
CA GLU A 127 -5.49 -19.18 9.77
C GLU A 127 -5.12 -20.42 8.95
N ARG A 128 -3.84 -20.77 8.75
CA ARG A 128 -3.44 -21.81 7.76
C ARG A 128 -3.93 -21.52 6.31
N MET A 129 -4.64 -20.41 6.11
CA MET A 129 -5.21 -19.90 4.86
C MET A 129 -4.13 -19.59 3.84
N GLY A 130 -2.91 -19.24 4.30
CA GLY A 130 -1.74 -19.16 3.44
C GLY A 130 -1.52 -20.45 2.67
N GLN A 131 -1.50 -21.61 3.34
CA GLN A 131 -1.33 -22.91 2.67
C GLN A 131 -2.53 -23.30 1.80
N LEU A 132 -3.75 -22.96 2.21
CA LEU A 132 -4.96 -23.17 1.42
C LEU A 132 -5.01 -22.32 0.14
N MET A 133 -4.57 -21.06 0.19
CA MET A 133 -4.50 -20.18 -0.98
C MET A 133 -3.32 -20.51 -1.90
N THR A 134 -2.18 -20.96 -1.35
CA THR A 134 -1.09 -21.52 -2.17
C THR A 134 -1.54 -22.82 -2.86
N ALA A 135 -2.36 -23.65 -2.19
CA ALA A 135 -2.96 -24.84 -2.76
C ALA A 135 -4.01 -24.54 -3.84
N LEU A 136 -4.62 -23.34 -3.82
CA LEU A 136 -5.55 -22.84 -4.85
C LEU A 136 -4.84 -22.15 -6.04
N GLY A 137 -3.50 -22.11 -6.07
CA GLY A 137 -2.73 -21.58 -7.20
C GLY A 137 -2.70 -20.05 -7.31
N GLN A 138 -3.06 -19.32 -6.25
CA GLN A 138 -3.00 -17.87 -6.25
C GLN A 138 -1.55 -17.40 -5.98
N SER A 139 -0.98 -16.61 -6.90
CA SER A 139 0.40 -16.13 -6.76
C SER A 139 0.54 -15.20 -5.54
N ALA A 140 1.63 -15.38 -4.79
CA ALA A 140 1.94 -14.58 -3.59
C ALA A 140 1.97 -13.07 -3.90
N LEU A 141 2.43 -12.70 -5.09
CA LEU A 141 2.43 -11.34 -5.62
C LEU A 141 1.02 -10.73 -5.78
N THR A 142 0.02 -11.51 -6.20
CA THR A 142 -1.37 -11.02 -6.29
C THR A 142 -1.94 -10.70 -4.91
N ARG A 143 -1.62 -11.52 -3.91
CA ARG A 143 -2.02 -11.31 -2.52
C ARG A 143 -1.33 -10.08 -1.92
N TYR A 144 -0.03 -9.91 -2.17
CA TYR A 144 0.71 -8.71 -1.78
C TYR A 144 0.06 -7.43 -2.34
N ARG A 145 -0.27 -7.43 -3.64
CA ARG A 145 -0.95 -6.29 -4.29
C ARG A 145 -2.31 -5.99 -3.69
N GLY A 146 -3.12 -7.01 -3.40
CA GLY A 146 -4.42 -6.83 -2.74
C GLY A 146 -4.28 -6.14 -1.37
N LYS A 147 -3.31 -6.58 -0.56
CA LYS A 147 -3.02 -5.97 0.75
C LYS A 147 -2.52 -4.54 0.63
N LEU A 148 -1.62 -4.30 -0.32
CA LEU A 148 -1.07 -2.98 -0.59
C LEU A 148 -2.20 -1.98 -0.87
N VAL A 149 -3.13 -2.33 -1.76
CA VAL A 149 -4.28 -1.49 -2.10
C VAL A 149 -5.15 -1.20 -0.89
N ILE A 150 -5.41 -2.20 -0.03
CA ILE A 150 -6.21 -2.00 1.18
C ILE A 150 -5.51 -1.04 2.14
N VAL A 151 -4.22 -1.22 2.41
CA VAL A 151 -3.45 -0.32 3.30
C VAL A 151 -3.47 1.10 2.75
N ILE A 152 -3.13 1.29 1.47
CA ILE A 152 -3.14 2.61 0.81
C ILE A 152 -4.51 3.27 0.95
N LEU A 153 -5.59 2.56 0.58
CA LEU A 153 -6.94 3.12 0.62
C LEU A 153 -7.35 3.49 2.05
N THR A 154 -7.00 2.67 3.04
CA THR A 154 -7.31 2.98 4.44
C THR A 154 -6.56 4.21 4.94
N VAL A 155 -5.27 4.35 4.63
CA VAL A 155 -4.47 5.50 5.07
C VAL A 155 -4.91 6.77 4.33
N LEU A 156 -5.15 6.71 3.01
CA LEU A 156 -5.71 7.84 2.26
C LEU A 156 -7.07 8.29 2.80
N CYS A 157 -7.93 7.36 3.20
CA CYS A 157 -9.21 7.69 3.85
C CYS A 157 -9.00 8.42 5.19
N MET A 158 -8.01 8.03 5.98
CA MET A 158 -7.65 8.76 7.22
C MET A 158 -7.12 10.16 6.91
N GLU A 159 -6.19 10.29 5.97
CA GLU A 159 -5.58 11.57 5.62
C GLU A 159 -6.61 12.54 5.04
N THR A 160 -7.46 12.08 4.12
CA THR A 160 -8.57 12.87 3.59
C THR A 160 -9.52 13.31 4.71
N ALA A 161 -9.84 12.46 5.69
CA ALA A 161 -10.64 12.86 6.84
C ALA A 161 -9.98 14.01 7.64
N LEU A 162 -8.66 13.98 7.84
CA LEU A 162 -7.92 15.06 8.51
C LEU A 162 -7.94 16.38 7.71
N PHE A 163 -7.75 16.32 6.39
CA PHE A 163 -7.84 17.52 5.54
C PHE A 163 -9.27 18.09 5.49
N THR A 164 -10.28 17.22 5.44
CA THR A 164 -11.69 17.66 5.50
C THR A 164 -12.02 18.31 6.83
N LEU A 165 -11.47 17.82 7.95
CA LEU A 165 -11.63 18.44 9.26
C LEU A 165 -11.15 19.90 9.23
N VAL A 166 -9.93 20.16 8.76
CA VAL A 166 -9.39 21.54 8.66
C VAL A 166 -10.28 22.40 7.77
N THR A 167 -10.65 21.88 6.59
CA THR A 167 -11.44 22.64 5.60
C THR A 167 -12.81 23.04 6.15
N VAL A 168 -13.49 22.13 6.84
CA VAL A 168 -14.84 22.35 7.37
C VAL A 168 -14.82 23.19 8.64
N LEU A 169 -13.85 22.98 9.54
CA LEU A 169 -13.79 23.68 10.82
C LEU A 169 -13.14 25.06 10.72
N ALA A 170 -12.33 25.34 9.70
CA ALA A 170 -11.62 26.62 9.60
C ALA A 170 -12.56 27.83 9.67
N GLY A 171 -13.64 27.85 8.88
CA GLY A 171 -14.60 28.95 8.87
C GLY A 171 -15.35 29.14 10.19
N PRO A 172 -16.09 28.12 10.69
CA PRO A 172 -16.89 28.23 11.92
C PRO A 172 -16.09 28.57 13.17
N ILE A 173 -14.81 28.18 13.22
CA ILE A 173 -13.92 28.40 14.37
C ILE A 173 -13.23 29.78 14.29
N GLY A 174 -13.44 30.53 13.20
CA GLY A 174 -12.91 31.88 13.03
C GLY A 174 -11.46 31.92 12.55
N LEU A 175 -10.97 30.86 11.90
CA LEU A 175 -9.72 30.91 11.15
C LEU A 175 -9.94 31.65 9.85
N THR A 176 -9.02 32.56 9.53
CA THR A 176 -9.02 33.27 8.26
C THR A 176 -8.58 32.32 7.16
N VAL A 177 -9.44 32.13 6.16
CA VAL A 177 -9.16 31.33 4.97
C VAL A 177 -8.75 32.29 3.86
N THR A 178 -7.46 32.33 3.54
CA THR A 178 -6.89 33.13 2.44
C THR A 178 -6.86 32.34 1.13
N ASP A 179 -6.73 33.02 -0.01
CA ASP A 179 -6.54 32.37 -1.33
C ASP A 179 -5.30 31.46 -1.37
N SER A 180 -4.29 31.78 -0.54
CA SER A 180 -3.09 30.96 -0.32
C SER A 180 -3.44 29.53 0.15
N TYR A 181 -4.48 29.38 0.98
CA TYR A 181 -4.95 28.07 1.45
C TYR A 181 -5.42 27.19 0.28
N TRP A 182 -6.26 27.73 -0.60
CA TRP A 182 -6.82 27.00 -1.74
C TRP A 182 -5.78 26.68 -2.81
N ARG A 183 -4.71 27.47 -2.91
CA ARG A 183 -3.56 27.18 -3.80
C ARG A 183 -2.63 26.11 -3.23
N THR A 184 -2.55 26.00 -1.91
CA THR A 184 -1.66 25.05 -1.21
C THR A 184 -2.27 23.66 -1.04
N LEU A 185 -3.58 23.59 -0.87
CA LEU A 185 -4.29 22.35 -0.55
C LEU A 185 -4.17 21.25 -1.64
N PRO A 186 -4.38 21.51 -2.94
CA PRO A 186 -4.27 20.46 -3.96
C PRO A 186 -2.86 19.88 -4.10
N PRO A 187 -1.77 20.68 -4.18
CA PRO A 187 -0.41 20.14 -4.16
C PRO A 187 -0.09 19.34 -2.90
N ALA A 188 -0.54 19.79 -1.73
CA ALA A 188 -0.34 19.08 -0.47
C ALA A 188 -1.00 17.68 -0.49
N LEU A 189 -2.24 17.59 -0.98
CA LEU A 189 -2.95 16.31 -1.12
C LEU A 189 -2.20 15.33 -2.04
N VAL A 190 -1.65 15.83 -3.16
CA VAL A 190 -0.86 15.01 -4.09
C VAL A 190 0.42 14.50 -3.42
N VAL A 191 1.15 15.37 -2.73
CA VAL A 191 2.39 15.02 -2.02
C VAL A 191 2.11 13.97 -0.94
N VAL A 192 1.08 14.17 -0.13
CA VAL A 192 0.68 13.22 0.92
C VAL A 192 0.27 11.88 0.30
N ALA A 193 -0.52 11.88 -0.77
CA ALA A 193 -0.91 10.64 -1.45
C ALA A 193 0.30 9.88 -2.02
N CYS A 194 1.29 10.59 -2.59
CA CYS A 194 2.53 10.00 -3.08
C CYS A 194 3.36 9.41 -1.93
N SER A 195 3.47 10.12 -0.82
CA SER A 195 4.14 9.63 0.38
C SER A 195 3.47 8.37 0.93
N THR A 196 2.14 8.39 1.04
CA THR A 196 1.35 7.24 1.51
C THR A 196 1.54 6.02 0.65
N LEU A 197 1.64 6.18 -0.68
CA LEU A 197 2.00 5.09 -1.60
C LEU A 197 3.38 4.51 -1.28
N ALA A 198 4.40 5.36 -1.15
CA ALA A 198 5.77 4.94 -0.87
C ALA A 198 5.90 4.24 0.50
N ILE A 199 5.37 4.86 1.54
CA ILE A 199 5.39 4.36 2.91
C ILE A 199 4.64 3.04 3.02
N SER A 200 3.43 2.95 2.45
CA SER A 200 2.63 1.71 2.49
C SER A 200 3.35 0.56 1.80
N ALA A 201 4.00 0.81 0.67
CA ALA A 201 4.78 -0.22 -0.03
C ALA A 201 5.98 -0.70 0.79
N VAL A 202 6.78 0.22 1.32
CA VAL A 202 7.95 -0.11 2.11
C VAL A 202 7.56 -0.82 3.41
N GLN A 203 6.56 -0.31 4.14
CA GLN A 203 6.11 -0.89 5.40
C GLN A 203 5.47 -2.26 5.23
N LEU A 204 4.68 -2.44 4.17
CA LEU A 204 4.11 -3.76 3.87
C LEU A 204 5.20 -4.76 3.49
N THR A 205 6.16 -4.36 2.66
CA THR A 205 7.31 -5.21 2.30
C THR A 205 8.12 -5.59 3.54
N LEU A 206 8.41 -4.62 4.41
CA LEU A 206 9.14 -4.85 5.65
C LEU A 206 8.39 -5.82 6.57
N SER A 207 7.07 -5.67 6.69
CA SER A 207 6.25 -6.61 7.46
C SER A 207 6.13 -7.99 6.84
N THR A 208 6.29 -8.15 5.52
CA THR A 208 6.31 -9.47 4.88
C THR A 208 7.68 -10.14 4.94
N CYS A 209 8.76 -9.36 5.02
CA CYS A 209 10.12 -9.89 5.12
C CYS A 209 10.51 -10.23 6.57
N PHE A 210 9.95 -9.53 7.55
CA PHE A 210 10.27 -9.72 8.97
C PHE A 210 9.03 -10.10 9.79
N ASP A 211 9.09 -11.24 10.48
CA ASP A 211 8.00 -11.71 11.37
C ASP A 211 7.87 -10.86 12.66
N LYS A 212 8.91 -10.11 13.02
CA LYS A 212 8.94 -9.28 14.22
C LYS A 212 8.30 -7.92 13.93
N GLN A 213 7.07 -7.73 14.41
CA GLN A 213 6.33 -6.45 14.33
C GLN A 213 7.17 -5.23 14.78
N GLY A 214 8.01 -5.39 15.79
CA GLY A 214 8.85 -4.31 16.32
C GLY A 214 9.86 -3.74 15.33
N ILE A 215 10.30 -4.52 14.33
CA ILE A 215 11.23 -4.04 13.30
C ILE A 215 10.52 -3.05 12.37
N GLY A 216 9.32 -3.40 11.90
CA GLY A 216 8.53 -2.52 11.04
C GLY A 216 8.21 -1.18 11.70
N LEU A 217 7.75 -1.25 12.96
CA LEU A 217 7.43 -0.07 13.75
C LEU A 217 8.68 0.77 14.06
N GLY A 218 9.80 0.14 14.44
CA GLY A 218 11.04 0.82 14.74
C GLY A 218 11.61 1.56 13.53
N VAL A 219 11.58 0.93 12.35
CA VAL A 219 12.01 1.57 11.10
C VAL A 219 11.09 2.73 10.73
N ALA A 220 9.77 2.59 10.93
CA ALA A 220 8.84 3.71 10.72
C ALA A 220 9.14 4.90 11.65
N ALA A 221 9.36 4.62 12.93
CA ALA A 221 9.62 5.65 13.93
C ALA A 221 10.95 6.36 13.69
N ILE A 222 12.03 5.61 13.48
CA ILE A 222 13.36 6.17 13.19
C ILE A 222 13.34 6.91 11.85
N GLY A 223 12.73 6.32 10.82
CA GLY A 223 12.61 6.92 9.50
C GLY A 223 11.82 8.23 9.52
N GLY A 224 10.70 8.28 10.24
CA GLY A 224 9.89 9.49 10.44
C GLY A 224 10.63 10.58 11.20
N LEU A 225 11.28 10.23 12.33
CA LEU A 225 12.06 11.19 13.14
C LEU A 225 13.24 11.77 12.37
N ILE A 226 13.97 10.94 11.62
CA ILE A 226 15.08 11.40 10.78
C ILE A 226 14.52 12.32 9.67
N ALA A 227 13.50 11.87 8.95
CA ALA A 227 12.88 12.65 7.88
C ALA A 227 12.41 14.04 8.33
N GLU A 228 11.84 14.14 9.53
CA GLU A 228 11.35 15.40 10.12
C GLU A 228 12.48 16.29 10.64
N SER A 229 13.56 15.72 11.17
CA SER A 229 14.69 16.48 11.72
C SER A 229 15.65 17.04 10.66
N LEU A 230 15.72 16.41 9.48
CA LEU A 230 16.62 16.80 8.38
C LEU A 230 16.42 18.24 7.87
N PRO A 231 15.17 18.72 7.65
CA PRO A 231 14.92 20.12 7.30
C PRO A 231 15.49 21.11 8.31
N TYR A 232 15.36 20.84 9.62
CA TYR A 232 15.89 21.71 10.68
C TYR A 232 17.42 21.72 10.74
N ALA A 233 18.07 20.66 10.27
CA ALA A 233 19.52 20.57 10.17
C ALA A 233 20.10 21.18 8.88
N TYR A 234 19.29 21.86 8.05
CA TYR A 234 19.67 22.35 6.71
C TYR A 234 20.06 21.23 5.71
N LEU A 235 19.71 19.98 6.01
CA LEU A 235 19.98 18.80 5.18
C LEU A 235 18.73 18.28 4.46
N GLY A 236 17.68 19.11 4.29
CA GLY A 236 16.40 18.71 3.70
C GLY A 236 16.47 18.06 2.31
N LYS A 237 17.56 18.27 1.55
CA LYS A 237 17.80 17.54 0.28
C LYS A 237 17.94 16.03 0.47
N PHE A 238 18.43 15.57 1.61
CA PHE A 238 18.57 14.15 1.92
C PHE A 238 17.23 13.50 2.33
N SER A 239 16.21 14.28 2.67
CA SER A 239 14.88 13.75 3.01
C SER A 239 14.23 13.03 1.82
N TRP A 240 14.58 13.40 0.58
CA TRP A 240 14.15 12.70 -0.64
C TRP A 240 14.62 11.24 -0.73
N LEU A 241 15.70 10.89 -0.02
CA LEU A 241 16.23 9.52 0.00
C LEU A 241 15.45 8.59 0.93
N LEU A 242 14.47 9.10 1.69
CA LEU A 242 13.69 8.31 2.62
C LEU A 242 12.23 8.31 2.16
N PRO A 243 11.54 7.16 2.17
CA PRO A 243 10.11 7.13 1.82
C PRO A 243 9.29 8.00 2.78
N TRP A 244 9.74 8.12 4.04
CA TRP A 244 9.16 8.98 5.07
C TRP A 244 9.49 10.46 4.91
N GLY A 245 10.50 10.81 4.11
CA GLY A 245 10.95 12.18 3.90
C GLY A 245 10.35 12.89 2.70
N ILE A 246 9.46 12.23 1.94
CA ILE A 246 8.78 12.83 0.79
C ILE A 246 7.93 14.04 1.21
N VAL A 247 7.14 13.91 2.29
CA VAL A 247 6.30 15.01 2.79
C VAL A 247 7.13 16.22 3.24
N PRO A 248 8.10 16.08 4.17
CA PRO A 248 8.90 17.22 4.62
C PRO A 248 9.80 17.82 3.52
N ALA A 249 10.16 17.06 2.48
CA ALA A 249 10.97 17.57 1.38
C ALA A 249 10.16 18.28 0.29
N ALA A 250 8.89 17.90 0.13
CA ALA A 250 7.99 18.44 -0.89
C ALA A 250 6.92 19.38 -0.29
N THR A 251 7.16 19.93 0.91
CA THR A 251 6.20 20.85 1.54
C THR A 251 5.96 22.06 0.63
N PRO A 252 4.70 22.37 0.29
CA PRO A 252 4.39 23.51 -0.59
C PRO A 252 4.54 24.87 0.11
N ILE A 253 4.86 24.89 1.40
CA ILE A 253 5.04 26.08 2.23
C ILE A 253 6.54 26.26 2.50
N ASP A 254 7.06 27.46 2.23
CA ASP A 254 8.41 27.83 2.66
C ASP A 254 8.33 28.40 4.07
N THR A 255 8.62 27.56 5.06
CA THR A 255 8.49 27.91 6.48
C THR A 255 9.44 29.06 6.87
N VAL A 256 10.64 29.14 6.28
CA VAL A 256 11.65 30.16 6.58
C VAL A 256 11.25 31.52 6.01
N ALA A 257 10.78 31.55 4.76
CA ALA A 257 10.24 32.76 4.17
C ALA A 257 8.92 33.18 4.86
N SER A 258 8.12 32.21 5.30
CA SER A 258 6.83 32.45 5.96
C SER A 258 6.98 33.13 7.33
N TYR A 259 8.05 32.88 8.08
CA TYR A 259 8.33 33.62 9.33
C TYR A 259 8.49 35.13 9.11
N LYS A 260 9.08 35.53 7.97
CA LYS A 260 9.23 36.95 7.62
C LYS A 260 7.94 37.54 7.05
N SER A 261 7.30 36.84 6.10
CA SER A 261 6.08 37.33 5.45
C SER A 261 4.88 37.42 6.38
N MET A 262 4.79 36.56 7.39
CA MET A 262 3.71 36.59 8.37
C MET A 262 3.81 37.81 9.30
N ARG A 263 5.02 38.34 9.53
CA ARG A 263 5.23 39.56 10.30
C ARG A 263 4.96 40.83 9.49
N GLU A 264 5.15 40.77 8.17
CA GLU A 264 5.05 41.94 7.28
C GLU A 264 3.70 42.05 6.56
N ILE A 265 3.12 40.93 6.12
CA ILE A 265 1.94 40.86 5.24
C ILE A 265 0.78 40.10 5.91
N GLY A 266 1.06 39.32 6.96
CA GLY A 266 0.06 38.49 7.62
C GLY A 266 -0.39 37.28 6.80
N ASP A 267 0.42 36.82 5.84
CA ASP A 267 0.16 35.61 5.06
C ASP A 267 1.45 34.79 4.86
N MET A 268 1.28 33.48 4.61
CA MET A 268 2.38 32.54 4.38
C MET A 268 2.89 32.62 2.94
N THR A 269 4.20 32.51 2.78
CA THR A 269 4.84 32.43 1.45
C THR A 269 4.86 30.98 0.99
N LEU A 270 4.25 30.74 -0.16
CA LEU A 270 4.33 29.43 -0.82
C LEU A 270 5.72 29.23 -1.40
N ALA A 271 6.13 27.96 -1.49
CA ALA A 271 7.26 27.57 -2.32
C ALA A 271 7.07 28.10 -3.76
N SER A 272 8.15 28.52 -4.39
CA SER A 272 8.12 29.14 -5.73
C SER A 272 7.49 28.26 -6.81
N GLN A 273 7.52 26.93 -6.64
CA GLN A 273 6.96 25.95 -7.57
C GLN A 273 6.37 24.72 -6.84
N PRO A 274 5.17 24.79 -6.26
CA PRO A 274 4.60 23.69 -5.46
C PRO A 274 4.27 22.45 -6.32
N TRP A 275 3.91 22.66 -7.59
CA TRP A 275 3.60 21.57 -8.53
C TRP A 275 4.82 20.80 -9.01
N THR A 276 6.00 21.44 -9.11
CA THR A 276 7.23 20.73 -9.48
C THR A 276 7.72 19.87 -8.34
N LEU A 277 7.57 20.32 -7.09
CA LEU A 277 7.82 19.51 -5.89
C LEU A 277 6.87 18.30 -5.83
N ALA A 278 5.58 18.51 -6.12
CA ALA A 278 4.61 17.41 -6.19
C ALA A 278 4.96 16.39 -7.29
N ALA A 279 5.40 16.85 -8.47
CA ALA A 279 5.86 15.96 -9.53
C ALA A 279 7.11 15.15 -9.12
N LEU A 280 8.05 15.77 -8.42
CA LEU A 280 9.23 15.09 -7.90
C LEU A 280 8.86 14.05 -6.83
N ALA A 281 7.92 14.38 -5.94
CA ALA A 281 7.35 13.44 -4.96
C ALA A 281 6.71 12.22 -5.64
N ALA A 282 5.99 12.42 -6.74
CA ALA A 282 5.44 11.32 -7.51
C ALA A 282 6.54 10.40 -8.08
N LEU A 283 7.60 10.97 -8.65
CA LEU A 283 8.73 10.19 -9.19
C LEU A 283 9.44 9.38 -8.09
N VAL A 284 9.71 10.00 -6.94
CA VAL A 284 10.36 9.34 -5.80
C VAL A 284 9.47 8.25 -5.22
N ALA A 285 8.16 8.50 -5.10
CA ALA A 285 7.21 7.49 -4.65
C ALA A 285 7.14 6.30 -5.59
N VAL A 286 7.13 6.53 -6.91
CA VAL A 286 7.21 5.45 -7.90
C VAL A 286 8.51 4.66 -7.74
N GLY A 287 9.65 5.33 -7.55
CA GLY A 287 10.93 4.67 -7.28
C GLY A 287 10.88 3.73 -6.08
N TRP A 288 10.33 4.19 -4.95
CA TRP A 288 10.18 3.38 -3.74
C TRP A 288 9.20 2.21 -3.90
N THR A 289 8.09 2.41 -4.58
CA THR A 289 7.12 1.34 -4.83
C THR A 289 7.69 0.26 -5.75
N VAL A 290 8.47 0.63 -6.77
CA VAL A 290 9.18 -0.30 -7.66
C VAL A 290 10.24 -1.07 -6.87
N ALA A 291 11.06 -0.40 -6.06
CA ALA A 291 12.05 -1.05 -5.21
C ALA A 291 11.41 -2.07 -4.26
N ALA A 292 10.32 -1.69 -3.58
CA ALA A 292 9.56 -2.57 -2.69
C ALA A 292 9.01 -3.80 -3.42
N HIS A 293 8.51 -3.62 -4.65
CA HIS A 293 8.01 -4.70 -5.49
C HIS A 293 9.14 -5.65 -5.95
N LEU A 294 10.31 -5.12 -6.31
CA LEU A 294 11.47 -5.92 -6.71
C LEU A 294 11.99 -6.80 -5.56
N VAL A 295 11.98 -6.28 -4.33
CA VAL A 295 12.35 -7.06 -3.13
C VAL A 295 11.42 -8.26 -2.95
N ILE A 296 10.11 -8.08 -3.13
CA ILE A 296 9.14 -9.18 -3.03
C ILE A 296 9.34 -10.21 -4.14
N VAL A 297 9.55 -9.78 -5.38
CA VAL A 297 9.83 -10.69 -6.51
C VAL A 297 11.12 -11.48 -6.27
N HIS A 298 12.17 -10.82 -5.77
CA HIS A 298 13.43 -11.47 -5.44
C HIS A 298 13.24 -12.52 -4.32
N GLN A 299 12.46 -12.19 -3.29
CA GLN A 299 12.13 -13.12 -2.21
C GLN A 299 11.34 -14.33 -2.71
N GLU A 300 10.42 -14.16 -3.67
CA GLU A 300 9.68 -15.27 -4.29
C GLU A 300 10.59 -16.19 -5.13
N ASN A 301 11.57 -15.63 -5.83
CA ASN A 301 12.49 -16.39 -6.68
C ASN A 301 13.54 -17.21 -5.89
N HIS A 302 13.83 -16.83 -4.65
CA HIS A 302 14.84 -17.48 -3.79
C HIS A 302 14.24 -18.26 -2.61
N ARG A 303 12.93 -18.50 -2.61
CA ARG A 303 12.25 -19.44 -1.71
C ARG A 303 12.07 -20.80 -2.36
#